data_AF-M5FJ80-F1
#
_entry.id   AF-M5FJ80-F1
#
_cell.length_a   1.000
_cell.length_b   1.000
_cell.length_c   1.000
_cell.angle_alpha   90.00
_cell.angle_beta   90.00
_cell.angle_gamma   90.00
#
_symmetry.space_group_name_H-M   'P 1'
#
loop_
_entity.id
_entity.type
_entity.pdbx_description
1 polymer ?
#
loop_
_entity_poly.entity_id
_entity_poly.type
_entity_poly.pdbx_seq_one_letter_code
_entity_poly.pdbx_strand_id
1 'polypeptide(L)'
;MATTPKSGRRQEKSAPIVAALFNLWAAELPRLPGKSKLTEAIRSALSRREILEHFLHDGRIELATPSNAPSGRTITRKNSVFACSDGGGKTWATIATLLTTARLNNIDPHAWLTRTLEPIANGGPNSRIEELMPWATEA
;
A
#
# COMPACT_ATOMS: atom_id res chain seq x y z
N MET A 1 6.36 4.34 -28.10
CA MET A 1 6.62 5.42 -27.13
C MET A 1 6.99 4.74 -25.82
N ALA A 2 8.27 4.69 -25.45
CA ALA A 2 8.75 3.89 -24.32
C ALA A 2 8.19 4.43 -22.99
N THR A 3 7.44 3.60 -22.27
CA THR A 3 6.88 3.92 -20.96
C THR A 3 8.00 3.96 -19.92
N THR A 4 8.47 5.16 -19.58
CA THR A 4 9.45 5.35 -18.51
C THR A 4 8.91 4.77 -17.19
N PRO A 5 9.64 3.88 -16.50
CA PRO A 5 9.19 3.30 -15.24
C PRO A 5 8.89 4.38 -14.19
N LYS A 6 7.87 4.16 -13.34
CA LYS A 6 7.40 5.13 -12.32
C LYS A 6 8.53 5.71 -11.45
N SER A 7 9.56 4.90 -11.14
CA SER A 7 10.76 5.31 -10.40
C SER A 7 11.58 6.38 -11.14
N GLY A 8 11.78 6.24 -12.45
CA GLY A 8 12.51 7.23 -13.26
C GLY A 8 11.85 8.62 -13.24
N ARG A 9 10.52 8.68 -13.37
CA ARG A 9 9.76 9.95 -13.29
C ARG A 9 9.84 10.60 -11.90
N ARG A 10 9.92 9.81 -10.83
CA ARG A 10 10.05 10.31 -9.46
C ARG A 10 11.47 10.81 -9.18
N GLN A 11 12.48 10.16 -9.73
CA GLN A 11 13.85 10.62 -9.61
C GLN A 11 14.05 11.99 -10.29
N GLU A 12 13.45 12.20 -11.47
CA GLU A 12 13.57 13.47 -12.19
C GLU A 12 12.76 14.61 -11.54
N LYS A 13 11.55 14.32 -11.07
CA LYS A 13 10.62 15.38 -10.61
C LYS A 13 10.54 15.53 -9.10
N SER A 14 10.54 14.42 -8.36
CA SER A 14 10.28 14.40 -6.92
C SER A 14 11.57 14.47 -6.10
N ALA A 15 12.66 13.82 -6.53
CA ALA A 15 13.93 13.87 -5.82
C ALA A 15 14.47 15.29 -5.53
N PRO A 16 14.48 16.24 -6.50
CA PRO A 16 14.95 17.60 -6.21
C PRO A 16 14.06 18.32 -5.19
N ILE A 17 12.75 18.06 -5.20
CA ILE A 17 11.79 18.66 -4.26
C ILE A 17 12.01 18.10 -2.84
N VAL A 18 12.16 16.79 -2.72
CA VAL A 18 12.43 16.12 -1.43
C VAL A 18 13.76 16.59 -0.85
N ALA A 19 14.80 16.66 -1.67
CA ALA A 19 16.11 17.18 -1.26
C ALA A 19 16.02 18.64 -0.79
N ALA A 20 15.32 19.50 -1.54
CA ALA A 20 15.12 20.90 -1.17
C ALA A 20 14.36 21.04 0.16
N LEU A 21 13.34 20.21 0.38
CA LEU A 21 12.56 20.20 1.61
C LEU A 21 13.39 19.79 2.83
N PHE A 22 14.19 18.72 2.72
CA PHE A 22 15.07 18.30 3.80
C PHE A 22 16.16 19.34 4.11
N ASN A 23 16.71 20.00 3.08
CA ASN A 23 17.67 21.07 3.26
C ASN A 23 17.04 22.28 3.98
N LEU A 24 15.83 22.66 3.60
CA LEU A 24 15.08 23.73 4.27
C LEU A 24 14.81 23.39 5.73
N TRP A 25 14.36 22.16 6.02
CA TRP A 25 14.11 21.73 7.39
C TRP A 25 15.36 21.69 8.26
N ALA A 26 16.49 21.25 7.70
CA ALA A 26 17.77 21.28 8.41
C ALA A 26 18.22 22.72 8.72
N ALA A 27 17.99 23.66 7.79
CA ALA A 27 18.34 25.07 7.97
C ALA A 27 17.40 25.82 8.95
N GLU A 28 16.12 25.48 8.98
CA GLU A 28 15.13 26.11 9.85
C GLU A 28 15.11 25.51 11.27
N LEU A 29 15.54 24.26 11.46
CA LEU A 29 15.51 23.59 12.76
C LEU A 29 16.21 24.38 13.90
N PRO A 30 17.40 25.00 13.71
CA PRO A 30 18.04 25.82 14.74
C PRO A 30 17.29 27.11 15.09
N ARG A 31 16.42 27.59 14.19
CA ARG A 31 15.65 28.82 14.35
C ARG A 31 14.33 28.60 15.09
N LEU A 32 13.94 27.33 15.26
CA LEU A 32 12.68 26.95 15.90
C LEU A 32 12.82 26.74 17.41
N PRO A 33 11.77 27.07 18.19
CA PRO A 33 11.76 26.81 19.62
C PRO A 33 11.90 25.31 19.91
N GLY A 34 12.88 24.94 20.74
CA GLY A 34 13.31 23.55 20.93
C GLY A 34 12.21 22.56 21.36
N LYS A 35 11.17 23.03 22.06
CA LYS A 35 10.07 22.20 22.60
C LYS A 35 8.76 22.27 21.80
N SER A 36 8.77 22.84 20.59
CA SER A 36 7.53 22.90 19.79
C SER A 36 7.23 21.55 19.13
N LYS A 37 5.94 21.25 18.93
CA LYS A 37 5.48 20.07 18.17
C LYS A 37 6.04 20.07 16.74
N LEU A 38 6.23 21.24 16.13
CA LEU A 38 6.83 21.38 14.80
C LEU A 38 8.31 20.96 14.81
N THR A 39 9.06 21.37 15.83
CA THR A 39 10.47 21.01 16.02
C THR A 39 10.62 19.51 16.23
N GLU A 40 9.73 18.89 16.99
CA GLU A 40 9.70 17.43 17.19
C GLU A 40 9.39 16.69 15.88
N ALA A 41 8.40 17.15 15.12
CA ALA A 41 8.04 16.58 13.83
C ALA A 41 9.19 16.68 12.81
N ILE A 42 9.86 17.84 12.73
CA ILE A 42 11.01 18.05 11.83
C ILE A 42 12.20 17.15 12.23
N ARG A 43 12.52 17.04 13.53
CA ARG A 43 13.56 16.11 14.00
C ARG A 43 13.24 14.66 13.63
N SER A 44 11.99 14.26 13.81
CA SER A 44 11.52 12.91 13.47
C SER A 44 11.58 12.65 11.95
N ALA A 45 11.23 13.63 11.13
CA ALA A 45 11.34 13.53 9.68
C ALA A 45 12.82 13.42 9.25
N LEU A 46 13.69 14.27 9.79
CA LEU A 46 15.13 14.27 9.48
C LEU A 46 15.81 12.95 9.87
N SER A 47 15.46 12.36 11.02
CA SER A 47 16.03 11.08 11.45
C SER A 47 15.56 9.88 10.63
N ARG A 48 14.44 10.01 9.92
CA ARG A 48 13.84 8.96 9.07
C ARG A 48 14.01 9.22 7.58
N ARG A 49 14.91 10.12 7.20
CA ARG A 49 15.11 10.55 5.81
C ARG A 49 15.28 9.39 4.84
N GLU A 50 16.13 8.42 5.17
CA GLU A 50 16.39 7.25 4.32
C GLU A 50 15.12 6.45 4.00
N ILE A 51 14.26 6.25 5.00
CA ILE A 51 12.98 5.54 4.85
C ILE A 51 12.02 6.40 4.01
N LEU A 52 12.00 7.71 4.25
CA LEU A 52 11.13 8.65 3.53
C LEU A 52 11.57 8.89 2.09
N GLU A 53 12.83 8.64 1.72
CA GLU A 53 13.33 8.75 0.35
C GLU A 53 13.17 7.44 -0.44
N HIS A 54 12.85 6.32 0.21
CA HIS A 54 12.77 4.99 -0.42
C HIS A 54 11.76 4.93 -1.58
N PHE A 55 10.69 5.72 -1.54
CA PHE A 55 9.69 5.81 -2.63
C PHE A 55 10.23 6.41 -3.94
N LEU A 56 11.37 7.10 -3.89
CA LEU A 56 12.05 7.62 -5.07
C LEU A 56 12.69 6.49 -5.87
N HIS A 57 13.18 5.46 -5.17
CA HIS A 57 13.88 4.32 -5.75
C HIS A 57 12.95 3.14 -6.04
N ASP A 58 11.93 2.93 -5.21
CA ASP A 58 10.94 1.88 -5.42
C ASP A 58 9.61 2.43 -5.95
N GLY A 59 9.33 2.14 -7.23
CA GLY A 59 8.10 2.52 -7.91
C GLY A 59 6.84 1.80 -7.40
N ARG A 60 6.98 0.76 -6.56
CA ARG A 60 5.87 0.04 -5.90
C ARG A 60 5.35 0.77 -4.66
N ILE A 61 6.13 1.70 -4.10
CA ILE A 61 5.72 2.48 -2.93
C ILE A 61 4.79 3.60 -3.39
N GLU A 62 3.50 3.44 -3.13
CA GLU A 62 2.51 4.50 -3.35
C GLU A 62 2.74 5.64 -2.34
N LEU A 63 2.92 6.88 -2.83
CA LEU A 63 2.92 8.08 -1.98
C LEU A 63 1.48 8.47 -1.66
N ALA A 64 0.72 7.54 -1.11
CA ALA A 64 -0.63 7.83 -0.65
C ALA A 64 -0.51 8.61 0.67
N THR A 65 -1.18 9.76 0.75
CA THR A 65 -1.66 10.23 2.06
C THR A 65 -2.38 9.04 2.71
N PRO A 66 -2.35 8.84 4.04
CA PRO A 66 -3.28 7.90 4.65
C PRO A 66 -4.67 8.42 4.31
N SER A 67 -5.23 7.94 3.22
CA SER A 67 -6.56 8.26 2.82
C SER A 67 -7.38 7.86 4.03
N ASN A 68 -8.15 8.79 4.53
CA ASN A 68 -9.34 8.59 5.33
C ASN A 68 -10.30 7.51 4.76
N ALA A 69 -9.97 6.85 3.63
CA ALA A 69 -10.50 5.53 3.33
C ALA A 69 -10.06 4.57 4.45
N PRO A 70 -11.00 3.92 5.15
CA PRO A 70 -10.64 2.95 6.16
C PRO A 70 -9.73 1.92 5.49
N SER A 71 -8.46 1.85 5.94
CA SER A 71 -7.56 0.75 5.58
C SER A 71 -8.36 -0.54 5.73
N GLY A 72 -8.21 -1.54 4.85
CA GLY A 72 -9.01 -2.78 4.93
C GLY A 72 -9.10 -3.35 6.35
N ARG A 73 -8.03 -3.18 7.14
CA ARG A 73 -7.94 -3.45 8.59
C ARG A 73 -9.05 -2.81 9.45
N THR A 74 -9.43 -1.56 9.19
CA THR A 74 -10.48 -0.80 9.90
C THR A 74 -11.88 -1.29 9.52
N ILE A 75 -12.11 -1.68 8.24
CA ILE A 75 -13.37 -2.31 7.82
C ILE A 75 -13.50 -3.71 8.44
N THR A 76 -12.44 -4.52 8.38
CA THR A 76 -12.44 -5.87 8.95
C THR A 76 -12.76 -5.85 10.43
N ARG A 77 -12.17 -4.95 11.23
CA ARG A 77 -12.44 -4.86 12.68
C ARG A 77 -13.90 -4.54 13.02
N LYS A 78 -14.60 -3.76 12.19
CA LYS A 78 -16.03 -3.44 12.39
C LYS A 78 -16.95 -4.55 11.88
N ASN A 79 -16.55 -5.29 10.84
CA ASN A 79 -17.37 -6.33 10.21
C ASN A 79 -17.10 -7.75 10.78
N SER A 80 -16.03 -7.93 11.55
CA SER A 80 -15.64 -9.21 12.14
C SER A 80 -16.28 -9.50 13.50
N VAL A 81 -17.19 -8.66 13.99
CA VAL A 81 -17.87 -8.85 15.29
C VAL A 81 -18.71 -10.14 15.31
N PHE A 82 -19.02 -10.71 14.13
CA PHE A 82 -19.75 -11.97 13.98
C PHE A 82 -18.86 -13.22 13.85
N ALA A 83 -17.53 -13.09 13.97
CA ALA A 83 -16.62 -14.23 14.00
C ALA A 83 -16.72 -14.93 15.38
N CYS A 84 -17.79 -15.68 15.62
CA CYS A 84 -18.10 -16.36 16.88
C CYS A 84 -17.17 -17.54 17.25
N SER A 85 -16.12 -17.80 16.47
CA SER A 85 -15.13 -18.85 16.76
C SER A 85 -13.80 -18.57 16.07
N ASP A 86 -12.71 -19.14 16.56
CA ASP A 86 -11.37 -19.02 15.96
C ASP A 86 -11.35 -19.49 14.50
N GLY A 87 -12.12 -20.54 14.17
CA GLY A 87 -12.32 -21.01 12.81
C GLY A 87 -13.05 -19.98 11.94
N GLY A 88 -14.10 -19.34 12.47
CA GLY A 88 -14.80 -18.25 11.79
C GLY A 88 -13.91 -17.03 11.54
N GLY A 89 -13.06 -16.68 12.52
CA GLY A 89 -12.09 -15.58 12.39
C GLY A 89 -11.05 -15.84 11.30
N LYS A 90 -10.52 -17.07 11.21
CA LYS A 90 -9.58 -17.47 10.17
C LYS A 90 -10.20 -17.40 8.77
N THR A 91 -11.43 -17.90 8.62
CA THR A 91 -12.16 -17.81 7.35
C THR A 91 -12.41 -16.36 6.93
N TRP A 92 -12.82 -15.51 7.88
CA TRP A 92 -13.05 -14.09 7.61
C TRP A 92 -11.76 -13.37 7.21
N ALA A 93 -10.65 -13.66 7.89
CA ALA A 93 -9.34 -13.09 7.56
C ALA A 93 -8.90 -13.47 6.14
N THR A 94 -9.12 -14.72 5.73
CA THR A 94 -8.84 -15.18 4.35
C THR A 94 -9.67 -14.40 3.34
N ILE A 95 -11.00 -14.30 3.54
CA ILE A 95 -11.90 -13.59 2.62
C ILE A 95 -11.53 -12.09 2.53
N ALA A 96 -11.30 -11.44 3.67
CA ALA A 96 -10.90 -10.03 3.72
C ALA A 96 -9.57 -9.78 3.00
N THR A 97 -8.62 -10.70 3.12
CA THR A 97 -7.33 -10.63 2.43
C THR A 97 -7.53 -10.70 0.91
N LEU A 98 -8.30 -11.67 0.42
CA LEU A 98 -8.60 -11.80 -1.01
C LEU A 98 -9.29 -10.56 -1.57
N LEU A 99 -10.32 -10.05 -0.88
CA LEU A 99 -11.03 -8.83 -1.28
C LEU A 99 -10.11 -7.61 -1.31
N THR A 100 -9.18 -7.51 -0.35
CA THR A 100 -8.20 -6.42 -0.30
C THR A 100 -7.20 -6.55 -1.44
N THR A 101 -6.72 -7.75 -1.75
CA THR A 101 -5.81 -8.00 -2.88
C THR A 101 -6.44 -7.58 -4.21
N ALA A 102 -7.71 -7.91 -4.47
CA ALA A 102 -8.41 -7.48 -5.68
C ALA A 102 -8.51 -5.95 -5.78
N ARG A 103 -8.86 -5.30 -4.67
CA ARG A 103 -8.92 -3.82 -4.59
C ARG A 103 -7.57 -3.17 -4.84
N LEU A 104 -6.49 -3.71 -4.27
CA LEU A 104 -5.13 -3.19 -4.45
C LEU A 104 -4.65 -3.31 -5.91
N ASN A 105 -5.15 -4.31 -6.65
CA ASN A 105 -4.87 -4.48 -8.08
C ASN A 105 -5.90 -3.77 -8.98
N ASN A 106 -6.82 -2.98 -8.41
CA ASN A 106 -7.87 -2.24 -9.13
C ASN A 106 -8.78 -3.14 -10.00
N ILE A 107 -9.06 -4.35 -9.52
CA ILE A 107 -9.91 -5.35 -10.19
C ILE A 107 -11.20 -5.51 -9.40
N ASP A 108 -12.31 -5.73 -10.12
CA ASP A 108 -13.59 -6.06 -9.48
C ASP A 108 -13.47 -7.34 -8.63
N PRO A 109 -13.60 -7.25 -7.30
CA PRO A 109 -13.37 -8.39 -6.42
C PRO A 109 -14.35 -9.54 -6.67
N HIS A 110 -15.59 -9.22 -7.05
CA HIS A 110 -16.60 -10.24 -7.33
C HIS A 110 -16.23 -11.03 -8.59
N ALA A 111 -16.00 -10.36 -9.71
CA ALA A 111 -15.61 -11.00 -10.96
C ALA A 111 -14.33 -11.84 -10.84
N TRP A 112 -13.31 -11.33 -10.13
CA TRP A 112 -12.08 -12.08 -9.90
C TRP A 112 -12.30 -13.31 -9.02
N LEU A 113 -13.03 -13.17 -7.91
CA LEU A 113 -13.33 -14.32 -7.05
C LEU A 113 -14.16 -15.39 -7.77
N THR A 114 -15.14 -15.01 -8.59
CA THR A 114 -15.90 -15.98 -9.41
C THR A 114 -14.97 -16.73 -10.34
N ARG A 115 -14.15 -16.01 -11.12
CA ARG A 115 -13.20 -16.61 -12.07
C ARG A 115 -12.17 -17.52 -11.40
N THR A 116 -11.74 -17.22 -10.18
CA THR A 116 -10.72 -18.00 -9.47
C THR A 116 -11.32 -19.16 -8.68
N LEU A 117 -12.42 -18.96 -7.97
CA LEU A 117 -13.01 -19.97 -7.08
C LEU A 117 -13.86 -21.00 -7.83
N GLU A 118 -14.51 -20.63 -8.94
CA GLU A 118 -15.35 -21.55 -9.71
C GLU A 118 -14.54 -22.71 -10.33
N PRO A 119 -13.37 -22.49 -10.97
CA PRO A 119 -12.52 -23.58 -11.43
C PRO A 119 -11.94 -24.44 -10.28
N ILE A 120 -11.62 -23.83 -9.13
CA ILE A 120 -11.09 -24.54 -7.96
C ILE A 120 -12.17 -25.45 -7.37
N ALA A 121 -13.41 -24.96 -7.24
CA ALA A 121 -14.54 -25.74 -6.75
C ALA A 121 -14.90 -26.90 -7.70
N ASN A 122 -14.68 -26.72 -9.00
CA ASN A 122 -14.92 -27.73 -10.04
C ASN A 122 -13.77 -28.75 -10.20
N GLY A 123 -12.81 -28.80 -9.27
CA GLY A 123 -11.72 -29.78 -9.27
C GLY A 123 -10.60 -29.49 -10.26
N GLY A 124 -10.45 -28.23 -10.69
CA GLY A 124 -9.33 -27.78 -11.51
C GLY A 124 -7.98 -28.01 -10.81
N PRO A 125 -6.90 -28.24 -11.58
CA PRO A 125 -5.60 -28.52 -10.98
C PRO A 125 -5.04 -27.28 -10.26
N ASN A 126 -4.72 -27.44 -8.96
CA ASN A 126 -4.04 -26.45 -8.13
C ASN A 126 -2.66 -26.02 -8.66
N SER A 127 -2.15 -26.66 -9.71
CA SER A 127 -0.84 -26.33 -10.31
C SER A 127 -0.84 -25.06 -11.16
N ARG A 128 -2.01 -24.44 -11.42
CA ARG A 128 -2.13 -23.20 -12.21
C ARG A 128 -2.71 -22.01 -11.43
N ILE A 129 -2.56 -22.01 -10.10
CA ILE A 129 -3.06 -20.93 -9.24
C ILE A 129 -2.49 -19.57 -9.65
N GLU A 130 -1.23 -19.53 -10.12
CA GLU A 130 -0.57 -18.30 -10.59
C GLU A 130 -1.31 -17.64 -11.77
N GLU A 131 -1.94 -18.42 -12.64
CA GLU A 131 -2.74 -17.92 -13.78
C GLU A 131 -4.09 -17.35 -13.34
N LEU A 132 -4.52 -17.66 -12.11
CA LEU A 132 -5.78 -17.21 -11.50
C LEU A 132 -5.58 -16.01 -10.56
N MET A 133 -4.35 -15.51 -10.44
CA MET A 133 -4.03 -14.36 -9.61
C MET A 133 -4.46 -13.04 -10.25
N PRO A 134 -4.77 -12.01 -9.46
CA PRO A 134 -5.32 -10.77 -9.97
C PRO A 134 -4.30 -10.00 -10.83
N TRP A 135 -3.00 -10.25 -10.66
CA TRP A 135 -1.96 -9.67 -11.51
C TRP A 135 -1.69 -10.44 -12.81
N ALA A 136 -2.30 -11.61 -13.02
CA ALA A 136 -2.12 -12.40 -14.24
C ALA A 136 -2.96 -11.87 -15.42
N THR A 137 -3.92 -10.96 -15.16
CA THR A 137 -4.66 -10.25 -16.21
C THR A 137 -3.90 -9.00 -16.66
N GLU A 138 -2.83 -9.22 -17.42
CA GLU A 138 -2.33 -8.21 -18.38
C GLU A 138 -2.58 -8.73 -19.80
N ALA A 139 -3.64 -8.20 -20.42
CA ALA A 139 -3.81 -8.01 -21.85
C ALA A 139 -4.73 -6.80 -22.07
#